data_AF-A0A9N9P6G9-F1
#
_entry.id   AF-A0A9N9P6G9-F1
#
_cell.length_a   1.000
_cell.length_b   1.000
_cell.length_c   1.000
_cell.angle_alpha   90.00
_cell.angle_beta   90.00
_cell.angle_gamma   90.00
#
_symmetry.space_group_name_H-M   'P 1'
#
loop_
_entity.id
_entity.type
_entity.pdbx_description
1 polymer ?
#
loop_
_entity_poly.entity_id
_entity_poly.type
_entity_poly.pdbx_seq_one_letter_code
_entity_poly.pdbx_strand_id
1 'polypeptide(L)' 'ELSYLVSGEPPQEPVISKKSGHVYEKRLIVKYIADYGKDPINGEEITEEDLLEV' A
#
# COMPACT_ATOMS: atom_id res chain seq x y z
N GLU A 1 6.66 11.01 -2.59
CA GLU A 1 7.37 10.25 -3.64
C GLU A 1 8.28 9.24 -2.97
N LEU A 2 7.69 8.15 -2.47
CA LEU A 2 8.38 7.07 -1.74
C LEU A 2 7.63 5.78 -2.05
N SER A 3 8.12 4.98 -3.00
CA SER A 3 7.85 3.52 -3.03
C SER A 3 8.44 2.76 -4.23
N TYR A 4 9.04 3.41 -5.23
CA TYR A 4 9.54 2.69 -6.42
C TYR A 4 10.99 2.14 -6.32
N LEU A 5 11.74 2.44 -5.24
CA LEU A 5 13.20 2.25 -5.20
C LEU A 5 13.72 1.03 -4.43
N VAL A 6 13.02 -0.11 -4.47
CA VAL A 6 13.65 -1.39 -4.10
C VAL A 6 13.84 -2.34 -5.29
N SER A 7 13.38 -1.98 -6.50
CA SER A 7 13.63 -2.80 -7.71
C SER A 7 13.91 -1.98 -8.98
N GLY A 8 13.29 -0.81 -9.15
CA GLY A 8 13.27 -0.13 -10.46
C GLY A 8 12.27 -0.75 -11.44
N GLU A 9 11.58 -1.82 -11.05
CA GLU A 9 10.44 -2.40 -11.77
C GLU A 9 9.11 -1.86 -11.25
N PRO A 10 8.08 -1.78 -12.12
CA PRO A 10 6.75 -1.39 -11.70
C PRO A 10 6.21 -2.39 -10.68
N PRO A 11 5.31 -1.95 -9.78
CA PRO A 11 4.54 -2.86 -8.95
C PRO A 11 3.94 -3.94 -9.86
N GLN A 12 4.15 -5.20 -9.51
CA GLN A 12 3.59 -6.33 -10.26
C GLN A 12 2.09 -6.46 -9.96
N GLU A 13 1.71 -6.16 -8.73
CA GLU A 13 0.32 -6.17 -8.28
C GLU A 13 0.03 -4.82 -7.60
N PRO A 14 -0.21 -3.74 -8.37
CA PRO A 14 -0.54 -2.44 -7.79
C PRO A 14 -1.92 -2.45 -7.11
N VAL A 15 -2.00 -1.80 -5.96
CA VAL A 15 -3.26 -1.53 -5.25
C VAL A 15 -3.32 -0.10 -4.77
N ILE A 16 -4.53 0.46 -4.68
CA ILE A 16 -4.79 1.82 -4.19
C ILE A 16 -5.39 1.74 -2.79
N SER A 17 -4.83 2.48 -1.84
CA SER A 17 -5.48 2.71 -0.54
C SER A 17 -6.68 3.65 -0.69
N LYS A 18 -7.85 3.25 -0.20
CA LYS A 18 -9.02 4.14 -0.08
C LYS A 18 -8.79 5.30 0.91
N LYS A 19 -7.82 5.19 1.82
CA LYS A 19 -7.55 6.18 2.87
C LYS A 19 -6.72 7.34 2.34
N SER A 20 -5.64 7.03 1.62
CA SER A 20 -4.66 8.01 1.13
C SER A 20 -4.71 8.25 -0.38
N GLY A 21 -5.40 7.38 -1.14
CA GLY A 21 -5.35 7.37 -2.60
C GLY A 21 -3.99 6.96 -3.17
N HIS A 22 -3.07 6.49 -2.32
CA HIS A 22 -1.71 6.13 -2.73
C HIS A 22 -1.66 4.72 -3.35
N VAL A 23 -0.78 4.54 -4.34
CA VAL A 23 -0.54 3.25 -5.01
C VAL A 23 0.59 2.51 -4.30
N TYR A 24 0.38 1.23 -4.01
CA TYR A 24 1.36 0.35 -3.38
C TYR A 24 1.51 -0.95 -4.17
N GLU A 25 2.65 -1.63 -3.98
CA GLU A 25 2.77 -3.05 -4.29
C GLU A 25 2.00 -3.88 -3.24
N LYS A 26 1.03 -4.68 -3.67
CA LYS A 26 0.08 -5.41 -2.82
C LYS A 26 0.78 -6.19 -1.72
N ARG A 27 1.85 -6.92 -2.04
CA ARG A 27 2.58 -7.74 -1.05
C ARG A 27 3.19 -6.91 0.08
N LEU A 28 3.68 -5.72 -0.25
CA LEU A 28 4.35 -4.85 0.73
C LEU A 28 3.34 -4.15 1.64
N ILE A 29 2.24 -3.63 1.07
CA ILE A 29 1.21 -2.95 1.87
C ILE A 29 0.45 -3.95 2.75
N VAL A 30 0.11 -5.14 2.26
CA VAL A 30 -0.55 -6.18 3.08
C VAL A 30 0.30 -6.55 4.29
N LYS A 31 1.62 -6.72 4.11
CA LYS A 31 2.54 -6.96 5.21
C LYS A 31 2.56 -5.79 6.21
N TYR A 32 2.61 -4.56 5.74
CA TYR A 32 2.60 -3.37 6.61
C TYR A 32 1.30 -3.26 7.41
N ILE A 33 0.15 -3.53 6.78
CA ILE A 33 -1.16 -3.54 7.46
C ILE A 33 -1.18 -4.60 8.55
N ALA A 34 -0.67 -5.81 8.29
CA ALA A 34 -0.59 -6.86 9.30
C ALA A 34 0.30 -6.49 10.50
N ASP A 35 1.42 -5.79 10.25
CA ASP A 35 2.39 -5.41 11.28
C ASP A 35 1.94 -4.17 12.10
N TYR A 36 1.26 -3.20 11.48
CA TYR A 36 0.99 -1.88 12.07
C TYR A 36 -0.47 -1.43 12.07
N GLY A 37 -1.33 -2.02 11.23
CA GLY A 37 -2.75 -1.69 11.12
C GLY A 37 -3.07 -0.29 10.59
N LYS A 38 -2.12 0.37 9.92
CA LYS A 38 -2.21 1.79 9.52
C LYS A 38 -1.77 2.04 8.09
N ASP A 39 -2.32 3.08 7.46
CA ASP A 39 -1.86 3.56 6.16
C ASP A 39 -0.52 4.31 6.34
N PRO A 40 0.54 3.97 5.56
CA PRO A 40 1.87 4.57 5.70
C PRO A 40 1.94 6.08 5.47
N ILE A 41 0.98 6.68 4.78
CA ILE A 41 1.02 8.08 4.35
C ILE A 41 0.34 9.00 5.38
N ASN A 42 -0.84 8.62 5.86
CA ASN A 42 -1.64 9.46 6.76
C ASN A 42 -1.75 8.92 8.20
N GLY A 43 -1.33 7.68 8.45
CA GLY A 43 -1.37 7.04 9.77
C GLY A 43 -2.77 6.59 10.22
N GLU A 44 -3.78 6.67 9.36
CA GLU A 44 -5.14 6.21 9.65
C GLU A 44 -5.21 4.68 9.69
N GLU A 45 -6.15 4.14 10.46
CA GLU A 45 -6.42 2.70 10.44
C GLU A 45 -6.92 2.25 9.06
N ILE A 46 -6.36 1.12 8.61
CA ILE A 46 -6.65 0.55 7.29
C ILE A 46 -6.63 -0.97 7.39
N THR A 47 -7.44 -1.61 6.56
CA THR A 47 -7.50 -3.07 6.41
C THR A 47 -7.23 -3.47 4.96
N GLU A 48 -7.01 -4.76 4.69
CA GLU A 48 -6.84 -5.24 3.32
C GLU A 48 -8.07 -4.98 2.43
N GLU A 49 -9.28 -4.92 3.01
CA GLU A 49 -10.53 -4.60 2.30
C GLU A 49 -10.59 -3.14 1.82
N ASP A 50 -9.74 -2.28 2.40
CA ASP A 50 -9.58 -0.89 1.97
C ASP A 50 -8.64 -0.75 0.77
N LEU A 51 -8.05 -1.84 0.27
CA LEU A 51 -7.19 -1.85 -0.92
C LEU A 51 -8.02 -2.15 -2.18
N LEU A 52 -7.85 -1.33 -3.21
CA LEU A 52 -8.47 -1.49 -4.52
C LEU A 52 -7.45 -2.00 -5.52
N GLU A 53 -7.77 -3.09 -6.22
CA GLU A 53 -6.97 -3.56 -7.37
C GLU A 53 -7.11 -2.60 -8.56
N VAL A 54 -6.05 -2.52 -9.37
CA VAL A 54 -5.96 -1.65 -10.56
C VAL A 54 -6.04 -2.46 -11.84
#